data_AF-A0A534INQ1-F1
#
_entry.id   AF-A0A534INQ1-F1
#
_cell.length_a   1.000
_cell.length_b   1.000
_cell.length_c   1.000
_cell.angle_alpha   90.00
_cell.angle_beta   90.00
_cell.angle_gamma   90.00
#
_symmetry.space_group_name_H-M   'P 1'
#
loop_
_entity.id
_entity.type
_entity.pdbx_description
1 polymer ?
#
loop_
_entity_poly.entity_id
_entity_poly.type
_entity_poly.pdbx_seq_one_letter_code
_entity_poly.pdbx_strand_id
1 'polypeptide(L)' 'MPTHWYNIQADLPEPLPPPKDPPTGPSRLKALPEMLVAECLRQETSTERWIPIPEEVLDLYAQAGRPRPLIR' A
#
# COMPACT_ATOMS: atom_id res chain seq x y z
N MET A 1 16.78 5.62 8.11
CA MET A 1 15.70 4.76 7.57
C MET A 1 14.94 5.56 6.52
N PRO A 2 14.43 4.96 5.42
CA PRO A 2 13.58 5.68 4.48
C PRO A 2 12.37 6.30 5.19
N THR A 3 11.93 7.47 4.73
CA THR A 3 10.78 8.21 5.28
C THR A 3 9.52 8.07 4.42
N HIS A 4 9.62 7.37 3.28
CA HIS A 4 8.53 7.16 2.34
C HIS A 4 8.51 5.69 1.93
N TRP A 5 7.30 5.15 1.73
CA TRP A 5 7.10 3.94 0.94
C TRP A 5 7.13 4.30 -0.54
N TYR A 6 7.68 3.41 -1.35
CA TYR A 6 7.73 3.54 -2.80
C TYR A 6 6.66 2.66 -3.44
N ASN A 7 5.85 3.25 -4.33
CA ASN A 7 4.82 2.55 -5.09
C ASN A 7 5.28 2.33 -6.53
N ILE A 8 5.50 1.06 -6.89
CA ILE A 8 5.96 0.68 -8.23
C ILE A 8 4.93 0.95 -9.32
N GLN A 9 3.63 1.04 -9.00
CA GLN A 9 2.58 1.28 -10.01
C GLN A 9 2.81 2.56 -10.81
N ALA A 10 3.46 3.56 -10.22
CA ALA A 10 3.79 4.82 -10.88
C ALA A 10 4.81 4.68 -12.03
N ASP A 11 5.57 3.59 -12.05
CA ASP A 11 6.68 3.37 -12.99
C ASP A 11 6.51 2.09 -13.83
N LEU A 12 5.32 1.47 -13.79
CA LEU A 12 5.00 0.34 -14.68
C LEU A 12 4.94 0.80 -16.14
N PRO A 13 5.37 -0.03 -17.11
CA PRO A 13 5.33 0.31 -18.53
C PRO A 13 3.90 0.48 -19.06
N GLU A 14 2.93 -0.17 -18.42
CA GLU A 14 1.50 -0.02 -18.68
C GLU A 14 0.71 -0.02 -17.36
N PRO A 15 -0.48 0.61 -17.31
CA PRO A 15 -1.30 0.64 -16.11
C PRO A 15 -1.73 -0.75 -15.68
N LEU A 16 -1.71 -1.01 -14.37
CA LEU A 16 -2.27 -2.24 -13.82
C LEU A 16 -3.78 -2.29 -14.08
N PRO A 17 -4.34 -3.42 -14.55
CA PRO A 17 -5.78 -3.55 -14.72
C PRO A 17 -6.51 -3.30 -13.40
N PRO A 18 -7.63 -2.55 -13.42
CA PRO A 18 -8.36 -2.25 -12.20
C PRO A 18 -8.96 -3.54 -11.60
N PRO A 19 -9.15 -3.57 -10.28
CA PRO A 19 -9.90 -4.63 -9.61
C PRO A 19 -11.27 -4.86 -10.28
N LYS A 20 -11.68 -6.12 -10.39
CA LYS A 20 -12.90 -6.49 -11.12
C LYS A 20 -13.81 -7.36 -10.26
N ASP A 21 -15.09 -7.02 -10.28
CA ASP A 21 -16.13 -7.83 -9.68
C ASP A 21 -16.39 -9.13 -10.47
N PRO A 22 -16.92 -10.18 -9.80
CA PRO A 22 -17.35 -11.37 -10.50
C PRO A 22 -18.47 -11.06 -11.53
N PRO A 23 -18.57 -11.81 -12.64
CA PRO A 23 -19.62 -11.60 -13.64
C PRO A 23 -21.05 -11.75 -13.12
N THR A 24 -21.23 -12.58 -12.09
CA THR A 24 -22.51 -12.82 -11.41
C THR A 24 -22.28 -12.86 -9.90
N GLY A 25 -23.29 -12.45 -9.13
CA GLY A 25 -23.23 -12.39 -7.67
C GLY A 25 -22.92 -10.99 -7.12
N PRO A 26 -22.71 -10.88 -5.79
CA PRO A 26 -22.51 -9.59 -5.13
C PRO A 26 -21.16 -8.96 -5.46
N SER A 27 -21.12 -7.62 -5.44
CA SER A 27 -19.90 -6.85 -5.64
C SER A 27 -18.96 -7.00 -4.44
N ARG A 28 -17.74 -7.44 -4.71
CA ARG A 28 -16.64 -7.50 -3.75
C ARG A 28 -16.02 -6.11 -3.57
N LEU A 29 -15.96 -5.32 -4.64
CA LEU A 29 -15.42 -3.96 -4.58
C LEU A 29 -16.22 -3.06 -3.64
N LYS A 30 -17.55 -3.17 -3.67
CA LYS A 30 -18.43 -2.43 -2.74
C LYS A 30 -18.29 -2.86 -1.29
N ALA A 31 -17.83 -4.09 -1.04
CA ALA A 31 -17.62 -4.62 0.31
C ALA A 31 -16.23 -4.25 0.89
N LEU A 32 -15.29 -3.76 0.06
CA LEU A 32 -13.93 -3.43 0.51
C LEU A 32 -13.87 -2.46 1.72
N PRO A 33 -14.70 -1.39 1.79
CA PRO A 33 -14.67 -0.49 2.94
C PRO A 33 -15.08 -1.14 4.27
N GLU A 34 -15.82 -2.26 4.22
CA GLU A 34 -16.22 -3.03 5.41
C GLU A 34 -15.14 -4.04 5.83
N MET A 35 -14.25 -4.42 4.90
CA MET A 35 -13.22 -5.45 5.13
C MET A 35 -11.84 -4.86 5.44
N LEU A 36 -11.54 -3.67 4.95
CA LEU A 36 -10.23 -3.05 5.07
C LEU A 36 -10.28 -1.77 5.90
N VAL A 37 -9.17 -1.49 6.59
CA VAL A 37 -8.96 -0.17 7.22
C VAL A 37 -8.98 0.89 6.12
N ALA A 38 -9.72 1.97 6.36
CA ALA A 38 -9.94 3.03 5.38
C ALA A 38 -8.63 3.59 4.77
N GLU A 39 -7.61 3.78 5.60
CA GLU A 39 -6.30 4.26 5.15
C GLU A 39 -5.57 3.24 4.25
N CYS A 40 -5.63 1.95 4.57
CA CYS A 40 -5.07 0.91 3.70
C CYS A 40 -5.80 0.86 2.36
N LEU A 41 -7.14 0.98 2.35
CA LEU A 41 -7.93 1.03 1.13
C LEU A 41 -7.61 2.29 0.28
N ARG A 42 -7.38 3.43 0.93
CA ARG A 42 -6.94 4.65 0.27
C ARG A 42 -5.58 4.47 -0.40
N GLN A 43 -4.62 3.85 0.30
CA GLN A 43 -3.29 3.59 -0.25
C GLN A 43 -3.30 2.55 -1.38
N GLU A 44 -4.15 1.53 -1.31
CA GLU A 44 -4.31 0.50 -2.35
C GLU A 44 -4.70 1.09 -3.71
N THR A 45 -5.48 2.18 -3.69
CA THR A 45 -5.93 2.87 -4.91
C THR A 45 -5.05 4.05 -5.31
N SER A 46 -3.95 4.30 -4.59
CA SER A 46 -3.05 5.41 -4.85
C SER A 46 -2.16 5.17 -6.07
N THR A 47 -1.99 6.21 -6.88
CA THR A 47 -1.05 6.26 -8.01
C THR A 47 0.20 7.10 -7.70
N GLU A 48 0.34 7.59 -6.48
CA GLU A 48 1.49 8.38 -6.04
C GLU A 48 2.74 7.50 -5.94
N ARG A 49 3.88 7.97 -6.48
CA ARG A 49 5.17 7.27 -6.44
C ARG A 49 5.73 7.13 -5.02
N TRP A 50 5.55 8.16 -4.19
CA TRP A 50 6.10 8.23 -2.83
C TRP A 50 4.98 8.50 -1.83
N ILE A 51 4.79 7.61 -0.87
CA ILE A 51 3.79 7.75 0.19
C ILE A 51 4.54 8.00 1.49
N PRO A 52 4.35 9.13 2.18
CA PRO A 52 5.04 9.42 3.43
C PRO A 52 4.67 8.38 4.50
N ILE A 53 5.68 7.89 5.22
CA ILE A 53 5.49 6.98 6.35
C ILE A 53 5.11 7.84 7.57
N PRO A 54 3.98 7.58 8.25
CA PRO A 54 3.64 8.29 9.48
C PRO A 54 4.75 8.18 10.53
N GLU A 55 4.93 9.24 11.33
CA GLU A 55 5.99 9.32 12.34
C GLU A 55 5.92 8.16 13.34
N GLU A 56 4.71 7.81 13.79
CA GLU A 56 4.48 6.71 14.72
C GLU A 56 4.86 5.35 14.13
N VAL A 57 4.72 5.18 12.80
CA VAL A 57 5.13 3.96 12.11
C VAL A 57 6.65 3.89 11.97
N LEU A 58 7.32 5.02 11.75
CA LEU A 58 8.78 5.10 11.75
C LEU A 58 9.35 4.73 13.14
N ASP A 59 8.73 5.21 14.21
CA ASP A 59 9.12 4.85 15.58
C ASP A 59 8.97 3.35 15.84
N LEU A 60 7.85 2.76 15.42
CA LEU A 60 7.63 1.31 15.51
C LEU A 60 8.67 0.52 14.71
N TYR A 61 9.05 0.99 13.53
CA TYR A 61 10.11 0.36 12.74
C TYR A 61 11.46 0.39 13.45
N ALA A 62 11.81 1.52 14.08
CA ALA A 62 13.03 1.63 14.86
C ALA A 62 13.01 0.66 16.05
N GLN A 63 11.90 0.61 16.79
CA GLN A 63 11.71 -0.33 17.92
C GLN A 63 11.80 -1.81 17.47
N ALA A 64 11.29 -2.13 16.27
CA ALA A 64 11.38 -3.45 15.67
C ALA A 64 12.78 -3.79 15.11
N GLY A 65 13.76 -2.89 15.22
CA GLY A 65 15.14 -3.12 14.80
C GLY A 65 15.37 -2.98 13.30
N ARG A 66 14.63 -2.08 12.63
CA ARG A 66 14.97 -1.60 11.28
C ARG A 66 15.95 -0.42 11.33
N PRO A 67 16.74 -0.17 10.27
CA PRO A 67 16.90 -1.00 9.08
C PRO A 67 17.64 -2.30 9.41
N ARG A 68 17.33 -3.38 8.67
CA ARG A 68 18.00 -4.67 8.84
C ARG A 68 19.41 -4.60 8.22
N PRO A 69 20.43 -5.21 8.84
CA PRO A 69 21.77 -5.20 8.27
C PRO A 69 21.79 -5.96 6.94
N LEU A 70 22.55 -5.44 5.97
CA LEU A 70 22.91 -6.16 4.75
C LEU A 70 24.34 -6.69 4.94
N ILE A 71 24.49 -8.02 4.94
CA ILE A 71 25.77 -8.69 5.15
C ILE A 71 26.27 -9.18 3.79
N ARG A 72 27.57 -8.99 3.52
CA ARG A 72 28.24 -9.36 2.27
C ARG A 72 28.74 -10.80 2.30
#